data_AF-A0A2D8XAM0-F1
#
_entry.id   AF-A0A2D8XAM0-F1
#
_cell.length_a   1.000
_cell.length_b   1.000
_cell.length_c   1.000
_cell.angle_alpha   90.00
_cell.angle_beta   90.00
_cell.angle_gamma   90.00
#
_symmetry.space_group_name_H-M   'P 1'
#
loop_
_entity.id
_entity.type
_entity.pdbx_description
1 polymer ?
#
loop_
_entity_poly.entity_id
_entity_poly.type
_entity_poly.pdbx_seq_one_letter_code
_entity_poly.pdbx_strand_id
1 'polypeptide(L)'
;MPKGSQRVVYTLYNKAKDKAKVIVKDKVKDKDMSILGKIFSSGASDLIESVGTAIDKVHTSAEEKELVKNEIKKIVLDYEQKMQLEVTKRWEADMQGNWLTRSIRPLTLAFLMVVLTTFTLVDFGYVDMDIKDSWIDLWQILAITCFGAYFGGRSYEKIKK
;
A
#
# COMPACT_ATOMS: atom_id res chain seq x y z
N MET A 1 -55.17 -6.87 -14.73
CA MET A 1 -53.73 -7.20 -14.90
C MET A 1 -53.04 -7.06 -13.54
N PRO A 2 -52.41 -8.10 -12.98
CA PRO A 2 -52.09 -8.14 -11.56
C PRO A 2 -50.80 -7.36 -11.22
N LYS A 3 -50.97 -6.18 -10.62
CA LYS A 3 -49.88 -5.26 -10.18
C LYS A 3 -48.99 -5.83 -9.05
N GLY A 4 -49.35 -6.96 -8.46
CA GLY A 4 -48.60 -7.59 -7.36
C GLY A 4 -47.36 -8.39 -7.81
N SER A 5 -47.44 -9.08 -8.95
CA SER A 5 -46.35 -9.95 -9.42
C SER A 5 -45.10 -9.16 -9.83
N GLN A 6 -45.27 -8.02 -10.50
CA GLN A 6 -44.14 -7.16 -10.88
C GLN A 6 -43.42 -6.54 -9.67
N ARG A 7 -44.14 -6.22 -8.58
CA ARG A 7 -43.49 -5.70 -7.35
C ARG A 7 -42.62 -6.76 -6.68
N VAL A 8 -43.07 -8.01 -6.64
CA VAL A 8 -42.31 -9.13 -6.05
C VAL A 8 -41.05 -9.43 -6.88
N VAL A 9 -41.17 -9.39 -8.22
CA VAL A 9 -40.00 -9.56 -9.09
C VAL A 9 -39.00 -8.41 -8.90
N TYR A 10 -39.48 -7.18 -8.78
CA TYR A 10 -38.62 -6.00 -8.57
C TYR A 10 -37.90 -6.03 -7.21
N THR A 11 -38.56 -6.47 -6.14
CA THR A 11 -37.93 -6.59 -4.81
C THR A 11 -36.91 -7.73 -4.75
N LEU A 12 -37.21 -8.86 -5.40
CA LEU A 12 -36.25 -9.98 -5.52
C LEU A 12 -35.03 -9.58 -6.35
N TYR A 13 -35.23 -8.87 -7.45
CA TYR A 13 -34.14 -8.36 -8.29
C TYR A 13 -33.21 -7.42 -7.52
N ASN A 14 -33.77 -6.43 -6.81
CA ASN A 14 -32.96 -5.49 -6.03
C ASN A 14 -32.24 -6.18 -4.88
N LYS A 15 -32.90 -7.12 -4.18
CA LYS A 15 -32.26 -7.90 -3.11
C LYS A 15 -31.11 -8.77 -3.64
N ALA A 16 -31.26 -9.35 -4.83
CA ALA A 16 -30.20 -10.12 -5.49
C ALA A 16 -29.04 -9.21 -5.92
N LYS A 17 -29.34 -8.04 -6.49
CA LYS A 17 -28.36 -7.04 -6.91
C LYS A 17 -27.56 -6.49 -5.71
N ASP A 18 -28.22 -6.19 -4.60
CA ASP A 18 -27.57 -5.71 -3.38
C ASP A 18 -26.66 -6.79 -2.77
N LYS A 19 -27.13 -8.04 -2.74
CA LYS A 19 -26.31 -9.17 -2.26
C LYS A 19 -25.09 -9.40 -3.15
N ALA A 20 -25.25 -9.32 -4.47
CA ALA A 20 -24.14 -9.41 -5.42
C ALA A 20 -23.13 -8.27 -5.24
N LYS A 21 -23.60 -7.03 -5.03
CA LYS A 21 -22.76 -5.85 -4.80
C LYS A 21 -21.92 -5.99 -3.52
N VAL A 22 -22.49 -6.53 -2.44
CA VAL A 22 -21.76 -6.80 -1.19
C VAL A 22 -20.69 -7.88 -1.40
N ILE A 23 -21.04 -9.00 -2.04
CA ILE A 23 -20.10 -10.11 -2.30
C ILE A 23 -18.91 -9.65 -3.15
N VAL A 24 -19.16 -8.86 -4.20
CA VAL A 24 -18.11 -8.30 -5.05
C VAL A 24 -17.22 -7.34 -4.26
N LYS A 25 -17.82 -6.45 -3.45
CA LYS A 25 -17.08 -5.49 -2.63
C LYS A 25 -16.17 -6.17 -1.60
N ASP A 26 -16.63 -7.24 -0.94
CA ASP A 26 -15.83 -7.98 0.03
C ASP A 26 -14.68 -8.74 -0.66
N LYS A 27 -14.94 -9.37 -1.80
CA LYS A 27 -13.91 -10.06 -2.61
C LYS A 27 -12.79 -9.12 -3.09
N VAL A 28 -13.15 -7.91 -3.51
CA VAL A 28 -12.18 -6.89 -3.94
C VAL A 28 -11.36 -6.40 -2.74
N LYS A 29 -12.02 -6.07 -1.62
CA LYS A 29 -11.36 -5.60 -0.40
C LYS A 29 -10.35 -6.62 0.16
N ASP A 30 -10.68 -7.91 0.16
CA ASP A 30 -9.79 -8.97 0.63
C ASP A 30 -8.57 -9.15 -0.28
N LYS A 31 -8.75 -9.04 -1.60
CA LYS A 31 -7.67 -9.10 -2.59
C LYS A 31 -6.71 -7.92 -2.40
N ASP A 32 -7.24 -6.72 -2.20
CA ASP A 32 -6.44 -5.50 -2.00
C ASP A 32 -5.63 -5.56 -0.71
N MET A 33 -6.24 -5.97 0.41
CA MET A 33 -5.53 -6.15 1.68
C MET A 33 -4.44 -7.23 1.58
N SER A 34 -4.66 -8.30 0.81
CA SER A 34 -3.66 -9.35 0.60
C SER A 34 -2.43 -8.84 -0.18
N ILE A 35 -2.63 -8.02 -1.21
CA ILE A 35 -1.52 -7.47 -2.00
C ILE A 35 -0.78 -6.38 -1.22
N LEU A 36 -1.49 -5.50 -0.52
CA LEU A 36 -0.88 -4.49 0.35
C LEU A 36 -0.07 -5.15 1.48
N GLY A 37 -0.62 -6.17 2.14
CA GLY A 37 0.08 -6.91 3.20
C GLY A 37 1.38 -7.55 2.72
N LYS A 38 1.44 -8.05 1.48
CA LYS A 38 2.65 -8.64 0.89
C LYS A 38 3.75 -7.62 0.56
N ILE A 39 3.38 -6.41 0.16
CA ILE A 39 4.33 -5.35 -0.19
C ILE A 39 4.96 -4.73 1.07
N PHE A 40 4.19 -4.56 2.15
CA PHE A 40 4.67 -3.92 3.37
C PHE A 40 5.40 -4.85 4.36
N SER A 41 5.39 -6.18 4.17
CA SER A 41 5.95 -7.15 5.14
C SER A 41 7.32 -7.76 4.79
N SER A 42 7.82 -7.63 3.57
CA SER A 42 8.87 -8.53 3.02
C SER A 42 10.33 -8.09 3.16
N GLY A 43 10.63 -6.91 3.71
CA GLY A 43 12.01 -6.38 3.68
C GLY A 43 12.92 -6.83 4.84
N ALA A 44 12.49 -6.56 6.07
CA ALA A 44 13.34 -6.69 7.27
C ALA A 44 13.05 -7.97 8.07
N SER A 45 11.79 -8.43 8.07
CA SER A 45 11.36 -9.65 8.78
C SER A 45 12.04 -10.89 8.19
N ASP A 46 12.09 -10.98 6.86
CA ASP A 46 12.64 -12.13 6.14
C ASP A 46 14.16 -12.27 6.32
N LEU A 47 14.88 -11.16 6.48
CA LEU A 47 16.32 -11.17 6.77
C LEU A 47 16.60 -11.61 8.21
N ILE A 48 15.82 -11.13 9.19
CA ILE A 48 15.96 -11.55 10.59
C ILE A 48 15.58 -13.03 10.77
N GLU A 49 14.55 -13.48 10.07
CA GLU A 49 14.08 -14.87 10.11
C GLU A 49 15.05 -15.83 9.42
N SER A 50 15.59 -15.44 8.26
CA SER A 50 16.60 -16.24 7.54
C SER A 50 17.91 -16.35 8.31
N VAL A 51 18.37 -15.26 8.96
CA VAL A 51 19.57 -15.30 9.80
C VAL A 51 19.32 -16.05 11.11
N GLY A 52 18.15 -15.91 11.73
CA GLY A 52 17.74 -16.73 12.88
C GLY A 52 17.79 -18.22 12.57
N THR A 53 17.24 -18.62 11.41
CA THR A 53 17.25 -20.01 10.94
C THR A 53 18.67 -20.51 10.65
N ALA A 54 19.58 -19.65 10.19
CA ALA A 54 20.98 -20.00 9.94
C ALA A 54 21.76 -20.20 11.26
N ILE A 55 21.52 -19.38 12.28
CA ILE A 55 22.13 -19.50 13.62
C ILE A 55 21.60 -20.75 14.34
N ASP A 56 20.33 -21.09 14.17
CA ASP A 56 19.73 -22.27 14.78
C ASP A 56 20.38 -23.58 14.29
N LYS A 57 20.89 -23.60 13.06
CA LYS A 57 21.62 -24.74 12.46
C LYS A 57 23.06 -24.91 12.98
N VAL A 58 23.61 -23.95 13.73
CA VAL A 58 24.94 -24.08 14.35
C VAL A 58 24.80 -24.86 15.66
N HIS A 59 25.68 -25.82 15.94
CA HIS A 59 25.66 -26.61 17.20
C HIS A 59 26.37 -25.86 18.34
N THR A 60 25.78 -24.75 18.81
CA THR A 60 26.26 -23.94 19.96
C THR A 60 25.24 -23.89 21.10
N SER A 61 25.67 -23.40 22.27
CA SER A 61 24.78 -23.28 23.45
C SER A 61 23.63 -22.31 23.18
N ALA A 62 22.49 -22.51 23.84
CA ALA A 62 21.30 -21.66 23.65
C ALA A 62 21.58 -20.19 23.96
N GLU A 63 22.41 -19.91 24.98
CA GLU A 63 22.80 -18.56 25.40
C GLU A 63 23.70 -17.88 24.36
N GLU A 64 24.65 -18.61 23.76
CA GLU A 64 25.50 -18.07 22.68
C GLU A 64 24.68 -17.76 21.42
N LYS A 65 23.71 -18.60 21.07
CA LYS A 65 22.80 -18.35 19.94
C LYS A 65 21.95 -17.09 20.15
N GLU A 66 21.42 -16.91 21.34
CA GLU A 66 20.60 -15.74 21.68
C GLU A 66 21.43 -14.45 21.65
N LEU A 67 22.66 -14.50 22.17
CA LEU A 67 23.61 -13.38 22.10
C LEU A 67 23.91 -12.99 20.64
N VAL A 68 24.23 -13.96 19.78
CA VAL A 68 24.53 -13.72 18.36
C VAL A 68 23.30 -13.18 17.61
N LYS A 69 22.12 -13.72 17.88
CA LYS A 69 20.85 -13.22 17.30
C LYS A 69 20.58 -11.78 17.71
N ASN A 70 20.81 -11.43 18.97
CA ASN A 70 20.65 -10.08 19.48
C ASN A 70 21.68 -9.10 18.88
N GLU A 71 22.93 -9.54 18.71
CA GLU A 71 23.99 -8.74 18.11
C GLU A 71 23.72 -8.48 16.62
N ILE A 72 23.31 -9.51 15.87
CA ILE A 72 22.91 -9.35 14.46
C ILE A 72 21.69 -8.45 14.34
N LYS A 73 20.67 -8.63 15.20
CA LYS A 73 19.51 -7.74 15.22
C LYS A 73 19.93 -6.29 15.45
N LYS A 74 20.88 -6.04 16.35
CA LYS A 74 21.42 -4.71 16.61
C LYS A 74 22.16 -4.14 15.39
N ILE A 75 22.97 -4.95 14.69
CA ILE A 75 23.67 -4.55 13.47
C ILE A 75 22.69 -4.22 12.35
N VAL A 76 21.65 -5.04 12.15
CA VAL A 76 20.59 -4.80 11.15
C VAL A 76 19.84 -3.50 11.47
N LEU A 77 19.44 -3.29 12.72
CA LEU A 77 18.76 -2.06 13.14
C LEU A 77 19.65 -0.82 12.97
N ASP A 78 20.94 -0.89 13.29
CA ASP A 78 21.88 0.22 13.08
C ASP A 78 22.09 0.52 11.59
N TYR A 79 22.16 -0.52 10.75
CA TYR A 79 22.24 -0.36 9.30
C TYR A 79 20.98 0.26 8.72
N GLU A 80 19.80 -0.21 9.14
CA GLU A 80 18.51 0.40 8.76
C GLU A 80 18.45 1.86 9.19
N GLN A 81 18.84 2.19 10.41
CA GLN A 81 18.85 3.56 10.90
C GLN A 81 19.78 4.45 10.06
N LYS A 82 20.99 3.99 9.73
CA LYS A 82 21.92 4.70 8.83
C LYS A 82 21.33 4.90 7.44
N MET A 83 20.72 3.86 6.88
CA MET A 83 20.05 3.93 5.58
C MET A 83 18.91 4.95 5.60
N GLN A 84 18.07 4.95 6.64
CA GLN A 84 17.00 5.93 6.80
C GLN A 84 17.54 7.35 6.91
N LEU A 85 18.66 7.57 7.61
CA LEU A 85 19.33 8.87 7.66
C LEU A 85 19.81 9.34 6.28
N GLU A 86 20.37 8.45 5.45
CA GLU A 86 20.77 8.81 4.08
C GLU A 86 19.55 9.13 3.19
N VAL A 87 18.44 8.40 3.35
CA VAL A 87 17.18 8.71 2.67
C VAL A 87 16.66 10.09 3.11
N THR A 88 16.63 10.37 4.42
CA THR A 88 16.23 11.67 4.95
C THR A 88 17.13 12.80 4.45
N LYS A 89 18.47 12.63 4.48
CA LYS A 89 19.42 13.62 3.95
C LYS A 89 19.15 13.92 2.48
N ARG A 90 18.90 12.89 1.68
CA ARG A 90 18.54 13.07 0.26
C ARG A 90 17.24 13.83 0.12
N TRP A 91 16.25 13.53 0.95
CA TRP A 91 14.97 14.23 0.94
C TRP A 91 15.07 15.68 1.36
N GLU A 92 15.92 15.99 2.35
CA GLU A 92 16.22 17.36 2.80
C GLU A 92 16.97 18.13 1.70
N ALA A 93 17.96 17.52 1.05
CA ALA A 93 18.67 18.10 -0.08
C ALA A 93 17.73 18.46 -1.23
N ASP A 94 16.78 17.59 -1.57
CA ASP A 94 15.75 17.87 -2.57
C ASP A 94 14.83 19.04 -2.16
N MET A 95 14.56 19.22 -0.86
CA MET A 95 13.71 20.31 -0.35
C MET A 95 14.42 21.68 -0.28
N GLN A 96 15.75 21.68 -0.13
CA GLN A 96 16.58 22.88 -0.11
C GLN A 96 16.86 23.45 -1.51
N GLY A 97 16.56 22.70 -2.57
CA GLY A 97 16.72 23.14 -3.96
C GLY A 97 15.75 24.25 -4.41
N ASN A 98 15.75 24.51 -5.72
CA ASN A 98 14.88 25.50 -6.35
C ASN A 98 13.39 25.18 -6.16
N TRP A 99 12.50 26.14 -6.45
CA TRP A 99 11.05 25.99 -6.26
C TRP A 99 10.47 24.69 -6.85
N LEU A 100 10.97 24.27 -8.02
CA LEU A 100 10.54 23.05 -8.70
C LEU A 100 10.89 21.80 -7.89
N THR A 101 12.12 21.71 -7.38
CA THR A 101 12.59 20.56 -6.58
C THR A 101 11.81 20.43 -5.27
N ARG A 102 11.51 21.56 -4.61
CA ARG A 102 10.71 21.56 -3.38
C ARG A 102 9.25 21.15 -3.62
N SER A 103 8.71 21.53 -4.78
CA SER A 103 7.29 21.33 -5.11
C SER A 103 7.03 20.05 -5.90
N ILE A 104 8.07 19.30 -6.29
CA ILE A 104 7.89 18.12 -7.15
C ILE A 104 7.01 17.05 -6.50
N ARG A 105 7.15 16.81 -5.18
CA ARG A 105 6.34 15.83 -4.44
C ARG A 105 4.85 16.19 -4.41
N PRO A 106 4.43 17.41 -4.02
CA PRO A 106 3.03 17.79 -4.11
C PRO A 106 2.53 17.89 -5.56
N LEU A 107 3.38 18.29 -6.53
CA LEU A 107 2.99 18.36 -7.94
C LEU A 107 2.74 16.97 -8.54
N THR A 108 3.54 15.96 -8.21
CA THR A 108 3.32 14.59 -8.70
C THR A 108 2.01 14.02 -8.15
N LEU A 109 1.64 14.35 -6.91
CA LEU A 109 0.34 13.96 -6.33
C LEU A 109 -0.84 14.68 -6.98
N ALA A 110 -0.68 15.99 -7.26
CA ALA A 110 -1.71 16.75 -7.97
C ALA A 110 -1.91 16.20 -9.39
N PHE A 111 -0.82 15.88 -10.08
CA PHE A 111 -0.85 15.23 -11.39
C PHE A 111 -1.55 13.87 -11.32
N LEU A 112 -1.20 13.04 -10.33
CA LEU A 112 -1.84 11.74 -10.11
C LEU A 112 -3.35 11.90 -9.84
N MET A 113 -3.77 12.89 -9.04
CA MET A 113 -5.18 13.21 -8.82
C MET A 113 -5.91 13.57 -10.11
N VAL A 114 -5.30 14.38 -10.98
CA VAL A 114 -5.90 14.77 -12.26
C VAL A 114 -6.05 13.55 -13.17
N VAL A 115 -5.03 12.70 -13.26
CA VAL A 115 -5.08 11.46 -14.04
C VAL A 115 -6.18 10.53 -13.52
N LEU A 116 -6.22 10.27 -12.21
CA LEU A 116 -7.24 9.42 -11.60
C LEU A 116 -8.64 9.99 -11.80
N THR A 117 -8.83 11.30 -11.65
CA THR A 117 -10.11 11.97 -11.92
C THR A 117 -10.52 11.86 -13.39
N THR A 118 -9.56 11.92 -14.32
CA THR A 118 -9.84 11.73 -15.75
C THR A 118 -10.28 10.29 -16.04
N PHE A 119 -9.63 9.30 -15.44
CA PHE A 119 -10.02 7.90 -15.59
C PHE A 119 -11.41 7.61 -15.01
N THR A 120 -11.77 8.19 -13.86
CA THR A 120 -13.13 8.01 -13.31
C THR A 120 -14.20 8.62 -14.21
N LEU A 121 -13.91 9.72 -14.90
CA LEU A 121 -14.84 10.28 -15.90
C LEU A 121 -15.05 9.37 -17.11
N VAL A 122 -14.01 8.64 -17.55
CA VAL A 122 -14.13 7.62 -18.61
C VAL A 122 -15.05 6.47 -18.14
N ASP A 123 -14.87 5.99 -16.92
CA ASP A 123 -15.68 4.92 -16.32
C ASP A 123 -17.16 5.30 -16.13
N PHE A 124 -17.47 6.60 -15.91
CA PHE A 124 -18.85 7.10 -15.88
C PHE A 124 -19.56 7.08 -17.26
N GLY A 125 -18.92 6.56 -18.31
CA GLY A 125 -19.53 6.37 -19.62
C GLY A 125 -19.51 7.61 -20.50
N TYR A 126 -18.67 8.60 -20.20
CA TYR A 126 -18.41 9.72 -21.13
C TYR A 126 -17.62 9.25 -22.36
N VAL A 127 -16.93 8.11 -22.27
CA VAL A 127 -16.16 7.49 -23.35
C VAL A 127 -16.40 5.98 -23.28
N ASP A 128 -16.78 5.37 -24.40
CA ASP A 128 -17.16 3.94 -24.48
C ASP A 128 -15.89 3.06 -24.54
N MET A 129 -15.26 2.83 -23.39
CA MET A 129 -14.07 1.99 -23.23
C MET A 129 -14.22 1.03 -22.06
N ASP A 130 -14.02 -0.26 -22.32
CA ASP A 130 -14.01 -1.31 -21.29
C ASP A 130 -12.66 -1.32 -20.55
N ILE A 131 -12.65 -0.86 -19.30
CA ILE A 131 -11.45 -0.84 -18.45
C ILE A 131 -11.36 -2.17 -17.70
N LYS A 132 -10.32 -2.96 -17.98
CA LYS A 132 -10.09 -4.23 -17.27
C LYS A 132 -9.79 -3.99 -15.78
N ASP A 133 -10.31 -4.85 -14.91
CA ASP A 133 -10.06 -4.85 -13.45
C ASP A 133 -8.57 -4.77 -13.07
N SER A 134 -7.68 -5.37 -13.87
CA SER A 134 -6.23 -5.31 -13.63
C SER A 134 -5.67 -3.89 -13.62
N TRP A 135 -6.26 -2.98 -14.39
CA TRP A 135 -5.86 -1.57 -14.40
C TRP A 135 -6.34 -0.87 -13.13
N ILE A 136 -7.56 -1.17 -12.68
CA ILE A 136 -8.12 -0.63 -11.43
C ILE A 136 -7.23 -1.02 -10.24
N ASP A 137 -6.84 -2.30 -10.15
CA ASP A 137 -5.93 -2.80 -9.11
C ASP A 137 -4.57 -2.08 -9.15
N LEU A 138 -3.99 -1.94 -10.35
CA LEU A 138 -2.71 -1.24 -10.54
C LEU A 138 -2.78 0.22 -10.09
N TRP A 139 -3.84 0.93 -10.48
CA TRP A 139 -4.05 2.33 -10.12
C TRP A 139 -4.26 2.50 -8.62
N GLN A 140 -4.99 1.59 -7.99
CA GLN A 140 -5.19 1.58 -6.55
C GLN A 140 -3.88 1.40 -5.79
N ILE A 141 -3.04 0.44 -6.19
CA ILE A 141 -1.72 0.22 -5.59
C ILE A 141 -0.85 1.47 -5.78
N LEU A 142 -0.78 2.02 -6.99
CA LEU A 142 -0.02 3.23 -7.28
C LEU A 142 -0.47 4.41 -6.41
N ALA A 143 -1.78 4.63 -6.30
CA ALA A 143 -2.35 5.69 -5.48
C ALA A 143 -1.97 5.52 -4.01
N ILE A 144 -2.24 4.35 -3.41
CA ILE A 144 -1.94 4.10 -1.99
C ILE A 144 -0.44 4.23 -1.72
N THR A 145 0.42 3.73 -2.61
CA THR A 145 1.87 3.88 -2.47
C THR A 145 2.31 5.33 -2.55
N CYS A 146 1.84 6.11 -3.54
CA CYS A 146 2.22 7.52 -3.70
C CYS A 146 1.69 8.40 -2.56
N PHE A 147 0.40 8.30 -2.24
CA PHE A 147 -0.20 9.07 -1.14
C PHE A 147 0.33 8.62 0.22
N GLY A 148 0.47 7.31 0.43
CA GLY A 148 1.03 6.72 1.65
C GLY A 148 2.48 7.14 1.88
N ALA A 149 3.33 7.16 0.85
CA ALA A 149 4.71 7.62 0.98
C ALA A 149 4.78 9.12 1.35
N TYR A 150 3.96 9.96 0.71
CA TYR A 150 3.96 11.40 0.98
C TYR A 150 3.43 11.76 2.37
N PHE A 151 2.27 11.22 2.74
CA PHE A 151 1.66 11.51 4.04
C PHE A 151 2.29 10.71 5.19
N GLY A 152 2.81 9.51 4.93
CA GLY A 152 3.54 8.69 5.89
C GLY A 152 4.86 9.34 6.31
N GLY A 153 5.64 9.86 5.35
CA GLY A 153 6.88 10.58 5.65
C GLY A 153 6.63 11.87 6.47
N ARG A 154 5.61 12.64 6.10
CA ARG A 154 5.19 13.85 6.86
C ARG A 154 4.60 13.54 8.24
N SER A 155 3.98 12.37 8.41
CA SER A 155 3.44 11.94 9.72
C SER A 155 4.54 11.51 10.67
N TYR A 156 5.59 10.84 10.18
CA TYR A 156 6.75 10.48 10.99
C TYR A 156 7.53 11.70 11.50
N GLU A 157 7.67 12.74 10.67
CA GLU A 157 8.25 14.04 11.09
C GLU A 157 7.52 14.69 12.27
N LYS A 158 6.20 14.47 12.41
CA LYS A 158 5.40 15.07 13.48
C LYS A 158 5.47 14.31 14.80
N ILE A 159 5.75 13.01 14.77
CA ILE A 159 5.85 12.18 15.98
C ILE A 159 7.20 12.38 16.69
N LYS A 160 8.22 12.82 15.94
CA LYS A 160 9.58 13.07 16.46
C LYS A 160 9.80 14.52 16.94
N LYS A 161 8.80 15.39 16.77
CA LYS A 161 8.78 16.76 17.31
C LYS A 161 8.09 16.77 18.67
#